data_AF-A0A7J7KMV8-F1
#
_entry.id   AF-A0A7J7KMV8-F1
#
_cell.length_a   1.000
_cell.length_b   1.000
_cell.length_c   1.000
_cell.angle_alpha   90.00
_cell.angle_beta   90.00
_cell.angle_gamma   90.00
#
_symmetry.space_group_name_H-M   'P 1'
#
loop_
_entity.id
_entity.type
_entity.pdbx_description
1 polymer ?
#
loop_
_entity_poly.entity_id
_entity_poly.type
_entity_poly.pdbx_seq_one_letter_code
_entity_poly.pdbx_strand_id
1 'polypeptide(L)'
;MEVFRKKIEMNAIKPNLDLVKGLPKVDDKRFARKSLKYVNDKIDKEAADRFASKSGLIVADMMPVDSRTRPLLYDGVTKEEKGRYQYLKIRHKVVPERKYQFPLLSSWEYGWKIGDVIKKDEIKKPDFGRTALIRDTFYTRNQIPQYPSFELMKSYTIA
;
A
#
# COMPACT_ATOMS: atom_id res chain seq x y z
N MET A 1 15.73 12.65 -24.86
CA MET A 1 14.53 12.81 -24.00
C MET A 1 13.25 13.14 -24.77
N GLU A 2 13.31 13.73 -25.96
CA GLU A 2 12.10 14.08 -26.75
C GLU A 2 11.40 12.89 -27.41
N VAL A 3 12.17 11.89 -27.86
CA VAL A 3 11.64 10.67 -28.49
C VAL A 3 10.76 9.83 -27.55
N PHE A 4 11.02 9.86 -26.24
CA PHE A 4 10.20 9.19 -25.24
C PHE A 4 8.88 9.92 -24.98
N ARG A 5 8.87 11.26 -25.00
CA ARG A 5 7.67 12.08 -24.81
C ARG A 5 6.66 11.85 -25.96
N LYS A 6 7.14 11.82 -27.20
CA LYS A 6 6.28 11.53 -28.37
C LYS A 6 5.57 10.18 -28.28
N LYS A 7 6.23 9.15 -27.73
CA LYS A 7 5.66 7.80 -27.63
C LYS A 7 4.54 7.70 -26.60
N ILE A 8 4.58 8.54 -25.56
CA ILE A 8 3.53 8.62 -24.53
C ILE A 8 2.29 9.32 -25.07
N GLU A 9 2.47 10.42 -25.82
CA GLU A 9 1.35 11.18 -26.39
C GLU A 9 0.59 10.39 -27.48
N MET A 10 1.29 9.57 -28.27
CA MET A 10 0.65 8.77 -29.32
C MET A 10 -0.09 7.52 -28.79
N ASN A 11 0.29 7.02 -27.61
CA ASN A 11 -0.34 5.86 -26.97
C ASN A 11 -1.38 6.24 -25.90
N ALA A 12 -1.55 7.54 -25.63
CA ALA A 12 -2.63 8.01 -24.77
C ALA A 12 -3.96 7.86 -25.52
N ILE A 13 -4.80 6.95 -25.05
CA ILE A 13 -6.20 6.84 -25.48
C ILE A 13 -6.85 8.19 -25.19
N LYS A 14 -7.13 8.98 -26.23
CA LYS A 14 -7.89 10.22 -26.08
C LYS A 14 -9.24 9.84 -25.46
N PRO A 15 -9.64 10.45 -24.33
CA PRO A 15 -10.93 10.14 -23.73
C PRO A 15 -12.02 10.40 -24.76
N ASN A 16 -12.97 9.47 -24.88
CA ASN A 16 -14.10 9.63 -25.78
C ASN A 16 -14.85 10.91 -25.40
N LEU A 17 -14.81 11.92 -26.29
CA LEU A 17 -15.28 13.29 -26.02
C LEU A 17 -16.74 13.32 -25.55
N ASP A 18 -17.55 12.36 -26.00
CA ASP A 18 -18.97 12.28 -25.68
C ASP A 18 -19.24 11.90 -24.22
N LEU A 19 -18.34 11.13 -23.60
CA LEU A 19 -18.41 10.80 -22.18
C LEU A 19 -18.08 11.99 -21.28
N VAL A 20 -17.27 12.93 -21.79
CA VAL A 20 -16.85 14.12 -21.03
C VAL A 20 -17.92 15.21 -21.02
N LYS A 21 -18.78 15.27 -22.05
CA LYS A 21 -19.85 16.28 -22.18
C LYS A 21 -20.95 16.16 -21.13
N GLY A 22 -21.19 14.96 -20.57
CA GLY A 22 -22.23 14.69 -19.58
C GLY A 22 -21.79 14.77 -18.12
N LEU A 23 -20.50 14.98 -17.86
CA LEU A 23 -20.00 15.10 -16.48
C LEU A 23 -20.42 16.44 -15.88
N PRO A 24 -20.85 16.47 -14.61
CA PRO A 24 -21.05 17.74 -13.92
C PRO A 24 -19.73 18.51 -13.91
N LYS A 25 -19.78 19.80 -14.25
CA LYS A 25 -18.62 20.68 -14.23
C LYS A 25 -18.09 20.74 -12.79
N VAL A 26 -17.00 20.03 -12.52
CA VAL A 26 -16.35 20.04 -11.21
C VAL A 26 -15.86 21.46 -10.96
N ASP A 27 -16.40 22.10 -9.94
CA ASP A 27 -16.03 23.45 -9.54
C ASP A 27 -14.73 23.34 -8.74
N ASP A 28 -13.58 23.35 -9.43
CA ASP A 28 -12.23 23.15 -8.88
C ASP A 28 -11.85 24.16 -7.77
N LYS A 29 -12.69 25.18 -7.56
CA LYS A 29 -12.51 26.25 -6.58
C LYS A 29 -12.85 25.84 -5.14
N ARG A 30 -13.46 24.67 -4.90
CA ARG A 30 -13.91 24.26 -3.56
C ARG A 30 -12.85 23.61 -2.67
N PHE A 31 -11.72 23.19 -3.23
CA PHE A 31 -10.61 22.70 -2.42
C PHE A 31 -9.59 23.82 -2.26
N ALA A 32 -9.48 24.36 -1.06
CA ALA A 32 -8.45 25.33 -0.69
C ALA A 32 -7.03 24.70 -0.79
N ARG A 33 -6.53 24.49 -2.01
CA ARG A 33 -5.19 23.94 -2.28
C ARG A 33 -4.05 24.85 -1.82
N LYS A 34 -4.36 26.11 -1.44
CA LYS A 34 -3.37 27.08 -0.96
C LYS A 34 -2.83 26.74 0.43
N SER A 35 -3.56 26.06 1.31
CA SER A 35 -3.00 25.67 2.62
C SER A 35 -2.08 24.45 2.47
N LEU A 36 -2.55 23.39 1.79
CA LEU A 36 -1.81 22.13 1.62
C LEU A 36 -0.54 22.25 0.77
N LYS A 37 -0.53 23.06 -0.32
CA LYS A 37 0.70 23.29 -1.10
C LYS A 37 1.80 23.93 -0.25
N TYR A 38 1.47 24.99 0.49
CA TYR A 38 2.46 25.69 1.31
C TYR A 38 2.99 24.83 2.45
N VAL A 39 2.16 23.96 3.03
CA VAL A 39 2.58 23.02 4.08
C VAL A 39 3.49 21.94 3.51
N ASN A 40 3.13 21.31 2.38
CA ASN A 40 3.98 20.32 1.73
C ASN A 40 5.30 20.95 1.22
N ASP A 41 5.23 22.12 0.56
CA ASP A 41 6.42 22.84 0.05
C ASP A 41 7.37 23.25 1.20
N LYS A 42 6.84 23.55 2.41
CA LYS A 42 7.66 23.80 3.60
C LYS A 42 8.31 22.52 4.13
N ILE A 43 7.56 21.42 4.22
CA ILE A 43 8.05 20.12 4.68
C ILE A 43 9.15 19.62 3.73
N ASP A 44 8.95 19.76 2.42
CA ASP A 44 9.89 19.34 1.39
C ASP A 44 11.18 20.16 1.42
N LYS A 45 11.08 21.49 1.66
CA LYS A 45 12.26 22.35 1.86
C LYS A 45 13.02 22.02 3.13
N GLU A 46 12.33 21.82 4.25
CA GLU A 46 12.99 21.47 5.51
C GLU A 46 13.68 20.10 5.43
N ALA A 47 13.07 19.14 4.74
CA ALA A 47 13.69 17.84 4.44
C ALA A 47 14.92 17.98 3.53
N ALA A 48 14.84 18.84 2.49
CA ALA A 48 15.95 19.11 1.59
C ALA A 48 17.13 19.82 2.28
N ASP A 49 16.86 20.78 3.17
CA ASP A 49 17.89 21.52 3.92
C ASP A 49 18.60 20.62 4.95
N ARG A 50 17.87 19.69 5.57
CA ARG A 50 18.44 18.62 6.43
C ARG A 50 19.30 17.64 5.62
N PHE A 51 18.97 17.40 4.35
CA PHE A 51 19.76 16.56 3.46
C PHE A 51 21.02 17.29 2.95
N ALA A 52 20.90 18.57 2.60
CA ALA A 52 21.99 19.41 2.09
C ALA A 52 23.08 19.66 3.15
N SER A 53 22.71 19.84 4.42
CA SER A 53 23.65 19.98 5.54
C SER A 53 24.46 18.71 5.86
N LYS A 54 24.08 17.55 5.29
CA LYS A 54 24.72 16.24 5.50
C LYS A 54 25.56 15.76 4.30
N SER A 55 25.77 16.63 3.31
CA SER A 55 26.38 16.35 2.00
C SER A 55 27.86 15.92 2.01
N GLY A 56 28.49 15.77 3.18
CA GLY A 56 29.81 15.16 3.33
C GLY A 56 29.79 13.64 3.54
N LEU A 57 28.64 13.04 3.85
CA LEU A 57 28.46 11.59 3.94
C LEU A 57 27.57 11.15 2.79
N ILE A 58 28.07 10.22 1.96
CA ILE A 58 27.23 9.45 1.05
C ILE A 58 26.13 8.83 1.91
N VAL A 59 24.91 9.38 1.84
CA VAL A 59 23.78 8.85 2.58
C VAL A 59 23.46 7.52 1.92
N ALA A 60 23.98 6.43 2.49
CA ALA A 60 23.67 5.10 2.01
C ALA A 60 22.15 4.91 2.07
N ASP A 61 21.53 4.64 0.93
CA ASP A 61 20.09 4.44 0.79
C ASP A 61 19.54 3.42 1.81
N MET A 62 20.37 2.43 2.15
CA MET A 62 20.07 1.36 3.08
C MET A 62 20.79 1.53 4.41
N MET A 63 20.09 1.23 5.49
CA MET A 63 20.69 0.99 6.79
C MET A 63 21.55 -0.28 6.79
N PRO A 64 22.59 -0.33 7.65
CA PRO A 64 23.42 -1.52 7.80
C PRO A 64 22.58 -2.75 8.15
N VAL A 65 23.12 -3.90 7.80
CA VAL A 65 22.43 -5.19 7.97
C VAL A 65 22.71 -5.71 9.37
N ASP A 66 21.72 -6.36 9.98
CA ASP A 66 21.86 -7.01 11.28
C ASP A 66 22.98 -8.06 11.26
N SER A 67 23.74 -8.12 12.36
CA SER A 67 24.93 -8.96 12.49
C SER A 67 24.63 -10.44 12.32
N ARG A 68 23.41 -10.88 12.67
CA ARG A 68 22.95 -12.27 12.50
C ARG A 68 22.71 -12.64 11.03
N THR A 69 22.29 -11.68 10.21
CA THR A 69 21.92 -11.92 8.80
C THR A 69 23.08 -11.69 7.84
N ARG A 70 24.04 -10.84 8.21
CA ARG A 70 25.27 -10.59 7.45
C ARG A 70 26.11 -11.85 7.11
N PRO A 71 26.35 -12.82 8.03
CA PRO A 71 27.18 -13.99 7.72
C PRO A 71 26.57 -14.88 6.65
N LEU A 72 25.23 -14.90 6.52
CA LEU A 72 24.55 -15.65 5.47
C LEU A 72 24.98 -15.24 4.07
N LEU A 73 25.53 -14.03 3.88
CA LEU A 73 26.02 -13.61 2.57
C LEU A 73 27.20 -14.46 2.07
N TYR A 74 27.95 -15.04 3.01
CA TYR A 74 29.19 -15.78 2.78
C TYR A 74 29.05 -17.29 3.04
N ASP A 75 27.85 -17.75 3.38
CA ASP A 75 27.60 -19.16 3.68
C ASP A 75 27.22 -19.96 2.43
N GLY A 76 28.19 -20.61 1.79
CA GLY A 76 27.96 -21.49 0.64
C GLY A 76 27.60 -20.79 -0.67
N VAL A 77 26.98 -21.53 -1.59
CA VAL A 77 26.75 -21.09 -2.99
C VAL A 77 25.26 -20.93 -3.28
N THR A 78 24.89 -19.87 -4.02
CA THR A 78 23.52 -19.53 -4.42
C THR A 78 22.78 -20.68 -5.13
N LYS A 79 23.51 -21.51 -5.90
CA LYS A 79 22.93 -22.63 -6.65
C LYS A 79 22.29 -23.70 -5.74
N GLU A 80 22.79 -23.85 -4.52
CA GLU A 80 22.25 -24.76 -3.50
C GLU A 80 21.22 -24.07 -2.59
N GLU A 81 20.67 -22.93 -3.02
CA GLU A 81 19.79 -22.08 -2.22
C GLU A 81 20.42 -21.63 -0.88
N LYS A 82 21.75 -21.50 -0.85
CA LYS A 82 22.51 -20.99 0.30
C LYS A 82 23.07 -19.61 0.01
N GLY A 83 23.72 -19.02 1.00
CA GLY A 83 24.49 -17.81 0.79
C GLY A 83 23.62 -16.57 0.53
N ARG A 84 23.97 -15.87 -0.55
CA ARG A 84 23.24 -14.68 -1.03
C ARG A 84 21.76 -14.93 -1.25
N TYR A 85 21.37 -16.14 -1.68
CA TYR A 85 19.96 -16.48 -1.88
C TYR A 85 19.18 -16.37 -0.55
N GLN A 86 19.68 -17.00 0.51
CA GLN A 86 19.05 -16.96 1.83
C GLN A 86 19.09 -15.55 2.43
N TYR A 87 20.20 -14.86 2.26
CA TYR A 87 20.34 -13.46 2.69
C TYR A 87 19.23 -12.59 2.08
N LEU A 88 19.03 -12.64 0.77
CA LEU A 88 17.99 -11.86 0.09
C LEU A 88 16.59 -12.28 0.54
N LYS A 89 16.34 -13.59 0.65
CA LYS A 89 15.04 -14.13 1.12
C LYS A 89 14.69 -13.64 2.52
N ILE A 90 15.66 -13.59 3.44
CA ILE A 90 15.47 -13.09 4.81
C ILE A 90 15.35 -11.57 4.81
N ARG A 91 16.22 -10.87 4.10
CA ARG A 91 16.22 -9.39 4.05
C ARG A 91 14.94 -8.84 3.40
N HIS A 92 14.33 -9.58 2.47
CA HIS A 92 13.03 -9.22 1.86
C HIS A 92 11.86 -9.28 2.84
N LYS A 93 11.92 -10.14 3.87
CA LYS A 93 10.86 -10.22 4.90
C LYS A 93 10.85 -9.01 5.85
N VAL A 94 11.94 -8.25 5.88
CA VAL A 94 12.05 -7.05 6.71
C VAL A 94 11.31 -5.90 6.05
N VAL A 95 10.48 -5.20 6.82
CA VAL A 95 9.73 -4.03 6.37
C VAL A 95 10.69 -2.95 5.84
N PRO A 96 10.40 -2.31 4.68
CA PRO A 96 11.25 -1.28 4.10
C PRO A 96 11.65 -0.16 5.07
N GLU A 97 10.75 0.26 5.95
CA GLU A 97 10.99 1.30 6.98
C GLU A 97 12.15 0.97 7.92
N ARG A 98 12.44 -0.32 8.15
CA ARG A 98 13.58 -0.78 8.96
C ARG A 98 14.84 -1.01 8.15
N LYS A 99 14.77 -0.92 6.83
CA LYS A 99 15.88 -1.19 5.91
C LYS A 99 16.39 0.07 5.24
N TYR A 100 15.53 1.05 4.95
CA TYR A 100 15.88 2.29 4.27
C TYR A 100 15.67 3.47 5.19
N GLN A 101 16.50 4.51 5.03
CA GLN A 101 16.37 5.73 5.82
C GLN A 101 15.17 6.59 5.38
N PHE A 102 14.86 6.55 4.08
CA PHE A 102 13.79 7.33 3.45
C PHE A 102 13.07 6.45 2.40
N PRO A 103 11.81 6.78 2.04
CA PRO A 103 11.12 6.07 0.97
C PRO A 103 11.82 6.36 -0.37
N LEU A 104 12.30 5.30 -1.04
CA LEU A 104 12.97 5.46 -2.33
C LEU A 104 12.00 5.60 -3.51
N LEU A 105 10.79 5.07 -3.35
CA LEU A 105 9.79 5.01 -4.40
C LEU A 105 8.54 5.76 -3.97
N SER A 106 7.87 6.40 -4.93
CA SER A 106 6.61 7.11 -4.68
C SER A 106 5.51 6.22 -4.09
N SER A 107 5.50 4.93 -4.43
CA SER A 107 4.54 3.98 -3.83
C SER A 107 4.79 3.71 -2.34
N TRP A 108 6.00 3.98 -1.83
CA TRP A 108 6.32 3.83 -0.41
C TRP A 108 6.00 5.08 0.39
N GLU A 109 5.89 6.25 -0.25
CA GLU A 109 5.45 7.47 0.43
C GLU A 109 4.10 7.24 1.11
N TYR A 110 3.21 6.52 0.44
CA TYR A 110 1.97 6.05 1.05
C TYR A 110 2.26 4.95 2.08
N GLY A 111 1.95 5.23 3.34
CA GLY A 111 2.08 4.28 4.45
C GLY A 111 3.45 4.25 5.11
N TRP A 112 4.42 5.08 4.69
CA TRP A 112 5.73 5.17 5.33
C TRP A 112 5.61 5.54 6.80
N LYS A 113 6.09 4.67 7.68
CA LYS A 113 6.07 4.82 9.14
C LYS A 113 4.67 5.08 9.70
N ILE A 114 3.65 4.51 9.07
CA ILE A 114 2.26 4.70 9.51
C ILE A 114 2.03 4.17 10.93
N GLY A 115 2.79 3.17 11.37
CA GLY A 115 2.75 2.64 12.73
C GLY A 115 3.23 3.61 13.82
N ASP A 116 4.00 4.64 13.45
CA ASP A 116 4.42 5.69 14.39
C ASP A 116 3.31 6.74 14.59
N VAL A 117 2.47 6.94 13.57
CA VAL A 117 1.40 7.94 13.54
C VAL A 117 0.10 7.38 14.11
N ILE A 118 -0.27 6.17 13.66
CA ILE A 118 -1.54 5.54 14.02
C ILE A 118 -1.28 4.51 15.11
N LYS A 119 -1.80 4.76 16.30
CA LYS A 119 -1.74 3.76 17.37
C LYS A 119 -2.69 2.63 17.04
N LYS A 120 -2.32 1.40 17.38
CA LYS A 120 -3.17 0.22 17.14
C LYS A 120 -4.54 0.37 17.81
N ASP A 121 -4.61 1.07 18.94
CA ASP A 121 -5.85 1.32 19.68
C ASP A 121 -6.81 2.30 18.97
N GLU A 122 -6.28 3.12 18.06
CA GLU A 122 -7.04 4.06 17.24
C GLU A 122 -7.62 3.39 15.98
N ILE A 123 -7.06 2.23 15.58
CA ILE A 123 -7.56 1.43 14.47
C ILE A 123 -8.80 0.67 14.94
N LYS A 124 -9.95 1.34 14.91
CA LYS A 124 -11.24 0.75 15.24
C LYS A 124 -12.00 0.39 13.97
N LYS A 125 -12.68 -0.75 14.01
CA LYS A 125 -13.72 -1.04 13.01
C LYS A 125 -14.79 0.06 13.08
N PRO A 126 -15.35 0.51 11.96
CA PRO A 126 -16.44 1.48 11.99
C PRO A 126 -17.64 0.88 12.71
N ASP A 127 -18.33 1.68 13.54
CA ASP A 127 -19.51 1.23 14.29
C ASP A 127 -20.63 0.75 13.36
N PHE A 128 -20.78 1.40 12.20
CA PHE A 128 -21.83 1.12 11.21
C PHE A 128 -21.25 0.73 9.85
N GLY A 129 -20.38 -0.28 9.82
CA GLY A 129 -19.89 -0.89 8.59
C GLY A 129 -20.99 -1.66 7.84
N ARG A 130 -21.06 -1.52 6.52
CA ARG A 130 -21.98 -2.33 5.70
C ARG A 130 -21.58 -3.79 5.77
N THR A 131 -22.50 -4.66 6.18
CA THR A 131 -22.32 -6.11 6.20
C THR A 131 -23.02 -6.76 5.00
N ALA A 132 -22.49 -7.86 4.51
CA ALA A 132 -23.03 -8.57 3.35
C ALA A 132 -24.01 -9.69 3.79
N LEU A 133 -24.94 -9.38 4.70
CA LEU A 133 -25.80 -10.37 5.38
C LEU A 133 -26.48 -11.33 4.40
N ILE A 134 -27.08 -10.80 3.32
CA ILE A 134 -27.75 -11.64 2.32
C ILE A 134 -26.76 -12.63 1.66
N ARG A 135 -25.57 -12.16 1.30
CA ARG A 135 -24.54 -12.98 0.66
C ARG A 135 -24.05 -14.06 1.62
N ASP A 136 -23.84 -13.68 2.88
CA ASP A 136 -23.24 -14.54 3.89
C ASP A 136 -24.23 -15.60 4.42
N THR A 137 -25.54 -15.34 4.38
CA THR A 137 -26.57 -16.28 4.89
C THR A 137 -27.32 -17.03 3.80
N PHE A 138 -27.71 -16.38 2.69
CA PHE A 138 -28.57 -17.01 1.70
C PHE A 138 -27.79 -17.84 0.69
N TYR A 139 -26.50 -17.61 0.50
CA TYR A 139 -25.73 -18.21 -0.58
C TYR A 139 -24.53 -18.98 -0.05
N THR A 140 -24.29 -20.15 -0.64
CA THR A 140 -23.05 -20.91 -0.43
C THR A 140 -21.86 -20.22 -1.10
N ARG A 141 -20.64 -20.71 -0.84
CA ARG A 141 -19.39 -20.21 -1.49
C ARG A 141 -19.50 -20.10 -3.03
N ASN A 142 -20.33 -20.96 -3.64
CA ASN A 142 -20.54 -21.01 -5.09
C ASN A 142 -21.74 -20.16 -5.57
N GLN A 143 -22.27 -19.26 -4.73
CA GLN A 143 -23.45 -18.43 -5.02
C GLN A 143 -24.74 -19.21 -5.29
N ILE A 144 -24.82 -20.45 -4.80
CA ILE A 144 -26.04 -21.26 -4.88
C ILE A 144 -26.89 -20.96 -3.63
N PRO A 145 -28.18 -20.60 -3.77
CA PRO A 145 -29.08 -20.40 -2.64
C PRO A 145 -29.08 -21.61 -1.71
N GLN A 146 -28.82 -21.39 -0.42
CA GLN A 146 -29.00 -22.40 0.61
C GLN A 146 -30.48 -22.42 0.98
N TYR A 147 -31.14 -23.53 0.68
CA TYR A 147 -32.49 -23.76 1.19
C TYR A 147 -32.38 -24.19 2.66
N PRO A 148 -33.18 -23.61 3.58
CA PRO A 148 -33.20 -24.07 4.96
C PRO A 148 -33.71 -25.52 4.99
N SER A 149 -32.86 -26.45 5.44
CA SER A 149 -33.29 -27.80 5.80
C SER A 149 -34.08 -27.72 7.11
N PHE A 150 -35.40 -27.55 7.01
CA PHE A 150 -36.32 -27.65 8.16
C PHE A 150 -36.44 -29.11 8.62
N GLU A 151 -35.39 -29.69 9.22
CA GLU A 151 -35.43 -31.08 9.74
C GLU A 151 -35.58 -31.20 11.26
N LEU A 152 -35.79 -30.10 12.00
CA LEU A 152 -35.91 -30.14 13.46
C LEU A 152 -37.23 -29.54 14.00
N MET A 153 -38.36 -29.88 13.39
CA MET A 153 -39.69 -29.59 13.96
C MET A 153 -40.68 -30.77 13.81
N LYS A 154 -40.18 -32.01 13.77
CA LYS A 154 -41.03 -33.22 13.71
C LYS A 154 -40.98 -34.12 14.97
N SER A 155 -40.34 -33.68 16.06
CA SER A 155 -40.14 -34.53 17.25
C SER A 155 -40.97 -34.13 18.49
N TYR A 156 -41.93 -33.21 18.40
CA TYR A 156 -42.78 -32.82 19.54
C TYR A 156 -44.27 -32.89 19.21
N THR A 157 -44.79 -34.09 18.90
CA THR A 157 -46.21 -34.40 19.08
C THR A 157 -46.44 -35.92 19.16
N ILE A 158 -46.19 -36.53 20.32
CA ILE A 158 -46.91 -37.75 20.77
C ILE A 158 -47.01 -37.69 22.30
N ALA A 159 -48.18 -37.33 22.81
CA ALA A 159 -48.74 -37.76 24.08
C ALA A 159 -50.26 -37.59 23.99
#